data_AF-A0A382R5I1-F1
#
_entry.id   AF-A0A382R5I1-F1
#
_cell.length_a   1.000
_cell.length_b   1.000
_cell.length_c   1.000
_cell.angle_alpha   90.00
_cell.angle_beta   90.00
_cell.angle_gamma   90.00
#
_symmetry.space_group_name_H-M   'P 1'
#
loop_
_entity.id
_entity.type
_entity.pdbx_description
1 polymer ?
#
loop_
_entity_poly.entity_id
_entity_poly.type
_entity_poly.pdbx_seq_one_letter_code
_entity_poly.pdbx_strand_id
1 'polypeptide(L)' 'MPQKKNPDPLEFLRGKTGSAFGNLFSMLTILKGLPLSYFKDLQDDKELVFNSFDQLKYCLQISREILKN' A
#
# COMPACT_ATOMS: atom_id res chain seq x y z
N MET A 1 18.65 -28.72 0.78
CA MET A 1 18.97 -28.00 -0.48
C MET A 1 19.73 -26.71 -0.15
N PRO A 2 21.07 -26.76 0.00
CA PRO A 2 21.85 -25.62 0.49
C PRO A 2 21.98 -24.45 -0.51
N GLN A 3 21.77 -24.70 -1.81
CA GLN A 3 21.89 -23.68 -2.86
C GLN A 3 20.55 -23.00 -3.22
N LYS A 4 19.42 -23.52 -2.73
CA LYS A 4 18.10 -22.96 -3.04
C LYS A 4 17.89 -21.68 -2.23
N LYS A 5 17.79 -20.54 -2.92
CA LYS A 5 17.38 -19.24 -2.35
C LYS A 5 16.02 -18.87 -2.90
N ASN A 6 15.07 -18.56 -2.03
CA ASN A 6 13.74 -18.11 -2.44
C ASN A 6 13.73 -16.57 -2.59
N PRO A 7 12.98 -16.02 -3.56
CA PRO A 7 12.87 -14.59 -3.75
C PRO A 7 11.82 -13.96 -2.81
N ASP A 8 11.83 -14.31 -1.52
CA ASP A 8 10.82 -13.89 -0.53
C ASP A 8 10.60 -12.36 -0.51
N PRO A 9 11.65 -11.50 -0.63
CA PRO A 9 11.45 -10.06 -0.71
C PRO A 9 10.63 -9.61 -1.92
N LEU A 10 10.81 -10.25 -3.09
CA LEU A 10 10.04 -9.94 -4.30
C LEU A 10 8.60 -10.45 -4.19
N GLU A 11 8.41 -11.60 -3.55
CA GLU A 11 7.07 -12.13 -3.27
C GLU A 11 6.28 -11.21 -2.34
N PHE A 12 6.94 -10.69 -1.30
CA PHE A 12 6.38 -9.69 -0.41
C PHE A 12 5.97 -8.43 -1.16
N LEU A 13 6.86 -7.85 -1.97
CA LEU A 13 6.57 -6.65 -2.77
C LEU A 13 5.36 -6.85 -3.69
N ARG A 14 5.30 -8.00 -4.36
CA ARG A 14 4.15 -8.37 -5.21
C ARG A 14 2.85 -8.38 -4.39
N GLY A 15 2.85 -9.03 -3.22
CA GLY A 15 1.68 -9.10 -2.34
C GLY A 15 1.20 -7.73 -1.86
N LYS A 16 2.12 -6.80 -1.58
CA LYS A 16 1.77 -5.45 -1.11
C LYS A 16 0.99 -4.60 -2.12
N THR A 17 1.06 -4.93 -3.40
CA THR A 17 0.20 -4.34 -4.43
C THR A 17 -1.29 -4.47 -4.08
N GLY A 18 -1.71 -5.62 -3.54
CA GLY A 18 -3.11 -5.85 -3.17
C GLY A 18 -3.61 -4.87 -2.12
N SER A 19 -2.82 -4.61 -1.08
CA SER A 19 -3.16 -3.63 -0.04
C SER A 19 -3.25 -2.20 -0.59
N ALA A 20 -2.36 -1.83 -1.52
CA ALA A 20 -2.39 -0.50 -2.15
C ALA A 20 -3.68 -0.28 -2.97
N PHE A 21 -4.10 -1.29 -3.75
CA PHE A 21 -5.38 -1.24 -4.45
C PHE A 21 -6.56 -1.21 -3.48
N GLY A 22 -6.50 -2.00 -2.40
CA GLY A 22 -7.53 -2.00 -1.36
C GLY A 22 -7.76 -0.60 -0.79
N ASN A 23 -6.70 0.10 -0.39
CA ASN A 23 -6.81 1.45 0.16
C ASN A 23 -7.35 2.46 -0.86
N LEU A 24 -6.96 2.35 -2.14
CA LEU A 24 -7.50 3.18 -3.22
C LEU A 24 -9.01 2.96 -3.39
N PHE A 25 -9.46 1.71 -3.46
CA PHE A 25 -10.88 1.39 -3.61
C PHE A 25 -11.70 1.83 -2.40
N SER A 26 -11.16 1.72 -1.19
CA SER A 26 -11.80 2.25 0.03
C SER A 26 -12.02 3.77 -0.08
N MET A 27 -10.97 4.53 -0.43
CA MET A 27 -11.07 5.99 -0.60
C MET A 27 -12.08 6.38 -1.68
N LEU A 28 -12.03 5.73 -2.85
CA LEU A 28 -12.98 5.99 -3.93
C LEU A 28 -14.42 5.69 -3.51
N THR A 29 -14.63 4.68 -2.68
CA THR A 29 -15.97 4.30 -2.19
C THR A 29 -16.50 5.29 -1.16
N ILE A 30 -15.65 5.79 -0.25
CA ILE A 30 -16.00 6.86 0.71
C ILE A 30 -16.44 8.12 -0.02
N LEU A 31 -15.70 8.51 -1.07
CA LEU A 31 -15.98 9.74 -1.83
C LEU A 31 -17.17 9.62 -2.79
N LYS A 32 -17.58 8.40 -3.13
CA LYS A 32 -18.58 8.15 -4.17
C LYS A 32 -19.96 8.71 -3.76
N GLY A 33 -20.37 9.78 -4.44
CA GLY A 33 -21.70 10.37 -4.24
C GLY A 33 -21.83 11.20 -2.97
N LEU A 34 -20.71 11.53 -2.32
CA LEU A 34 -20.69 12.41 -1.16
C LEU A 34 -21.10 13.83 -1.59
N PRO A 35 -22.18 14.41 -1.04
CA PRO A 35 -22.55 15.78 -1.35
C PRO A 35 -21.55 16.76 -0.75
N LEU A 36 -21.60 18.03 -1.19
CA LEU A 36 -20.81 19.09 -0.59
C LEU A 36 -21.47 19.56 0.73
N SER A 37 -20.75 19.96 1.77
CA SER A 37 -19.30 20.15 1.88
C SER A 37 -18.66 19.12 2.83
N TYR A 38 -18.44 19.45 4.10
CA TYR A 38 -17.81 18.55 5.07
C TYR A 38 -18.78 17.47 5.55
N PHE A 39 -18.35 16.21 5.46
CA PHE A 39 -19.03 15.03 6.00
C PHE A 39 -18.05 14.19 6.84
N LYS A 40 -18.57 13.54 7.89
CA LYS A 40 -17.75 12.75 8.82
C LYS A 40 -17.21 11.47 8.19
N ASP A 41 -17.81 11.01 7.10
CA ASP A 41 -17.33 9.93 6.24
C ASP A 41 -15.85 10.13 5.81
N LEU A 42 -15.42 11.38 5.67
CA LEU A 42 -14.03 11.72 5.34
C LEU A 42 -13.03 11.44 6.47
N GLN A 43 -13.45 10.99 7.65
CA GLN A 43 -12.56 10.76 8.79
C GLN A 43 -11.48 9.70 8.53
N ASP A 44 -11.78 8.72 7.67
CA ASP A 44 -10.85 7.61 7.36
C ASP A 44 -9.80 7.99 6.31
N ASP A 45 -9.85 9.20 5.75
CA ASP A 45 -8.97 9.67 4.68
C ASP A 45 -7.48 9.58 5.05
N LYS A 46 -7.13 10.04 6.24
CA LYS A 46 -5.77 10.09 6.76
C LYS A 46 -5.22 8.71 7.02
N GLU A 47 -6.02 7.82 7.58
CA GLU A 47 -5.57 6.46 7.87
C GLU A 47 -5.19 5.73 6.58
N LEU A 48 -6.05 5.80 5.56
CA LEU A 48 -5.79 5.19 4.25
C LEU A 48 -4.54 5.77 3.58
N VAL A 49 -4.34 7.09 3.64
CA VAL A 49 -3.19 7.76 3.04
C VAL A 49 -1.90 7.44 3.80
N PHE A 50 -1.89 7.55 5.12
CA PHE A 50 -0.69 7.32 5.94
C PHE A 50 -0.23 5.87 5.87
N ASN A 51 -1.16 4.91 5.98
CA ASN A 51 -0.84 3.49 5.82
C ASN A 51 -0.24 3.19 4.43
N SER A 52 -0.84 3.74 3.37
CA SER A 52 -0.31 3.58 2.00
C SER A 52 1.09 4.18 1.84
N PHE A 53 1.34 5.34 2.45
CA PHE A 53 2.64 6.00 2.42
C PHE A 53 3.71 5.17 3.14
N ASP A 54 3.44 4.71 4.35
CA ASP A 54 4.39 3.92 5.14
C ASP A 54 4.71 2.60 4.44
N GLN A 55 3.69 1.95 3.88
CA GLN A 55 3.88 0.72 3.12
C GLN A 55 4.70 0.95 1.85
N LEU A 56 4.42 2.01 1.09
CA LEU A 56 5.17 2.34 -0.11
C LEU A 56 6.65 2.62 0.23
N LYS A 57 6.90 3.41 1.27
CA LYS A 57 8.24 3.72 1.74
C LYS A 57 9.01 2.45 2.10
N TYR A 58 8.37 1.52 2.80
CA TYR A 58 8.98 0.23 3.14
C TYR A 58 9.28 -0.62 1.90
N CYS A 59 8.34 -0.70 0.95
CA CYS A 59 8.54 -1.40 -0.32
C CYS A 59 9.71 -0.81 -1.14
N LEU A 60 9.85 0.51 -1.17
CA LEU A 60 10.97 1.17 -1.86
C LEU A 60 12.31 0.88 -1.19
N GLN A 61 12.37 0.81 0.14
CA GLN A 61 13.58 0.41 0.87
C GLN A 61 14.00 -1.01 0.51
N ILE A 62 13.06 -1.96 0.55
CA ILE A 62 13.34 -3.35 0.14
C ILE A 62 13.82 -3.40 -1.31
N SER A 63 13.12 -2.72 -2.23
CA SER A 63 13.46 -2.70 -3.65
C SER A 63 14.87 -2.17 -3.89
N ARG A 64 15.27 -1.13 -3.16
CA ARG A 64 16.61 -0.55 -3.21
C ARG A 64 17.67 -1.56 -2.75
N GLU A 65 17.44 -2.28 -1.66
CA GLU A 65 18.40 -3.29 -1.17
C GLU A 65 18.54 -4.46 -2.15
N ILE A 66 17.45 -4.86 -2.82
CA ILE A 66 17.50 -5.89 -3.86
C ILE A 66 18.34 -5.43 -5.06
N LEU A 67 18.18 -4.18 -5.50
CA LEU A 67 18.89 -3.64 -6.68
C LEU A 67 20.39 -3.37 -6.41
N LYS A 68 20.78 -3.22 -5.14
CA LYS A 68 22.17 -2.97 -4.75
C LYS A 68 22.99 -4.24 -4.56
N ASN A 69 22.33 -5.37 -4.26
CA ASN A 69 22.94 -6.68 -4.14
C ASN A 69 23.08 -7.35 -5.51
#